data_AF-A0A1G6UC29-F1
#
_entry.id   AF-A0A1G6UC29-F1
#
_cell.length_a   1.000
_cell.length_b   1.000
_cell.length_c   1.000
_cell.angle_alpha   90.00
_cell.angle_beta   90.00
_cell.angle_gamma   90.00
#
_symmetry.space_group_name_H-M   'P 1'
#
loop_
_entity.id
_entity.type
_entity.pdbx_description
1 polymer ?
#
loop_
_entity_poly.entity_id
_entity_poly.type
_entity_poly.pdbx_seq_one_letter_code
_entity_poly.pdbx_strand_id
1 'polypeptide(L)'
;MPDQASGRGYAVAPGELKALVKTLGDIADAMSDLVASADRLGQRSPLLGTAPPALALADRLRATAGQAGLTGELGAADTELRDYHRSLVSTLADYLDLDRTVSATMNTAAAVLDTATDVVGGLLR
;
A
#
# COMPACT_ATOMS: atom_id res chain seq x y z
N MET A 1 34.37 17.51 -8.27
CA MET A 1 33.11 17.21 -8.97
C MET A 1 33.33 15.98 -9.84
N PRO A 2 32.45 14.98 -9.80
CA PRO A 2 32.27 14.07 -10.91
C PRO A 2 30.90 14.24 -11.55
N ASP A 3 30.94 14.26 -12.87
CA ASP A 3 29.85 14.22 -13.83
C ASP A 3 29.71 12.78 -14.38
N GLN A 4 28.58 12.51 -15.02
CA GLN A 4 28.28 11.43 -15.98
C GLN A 4 27.41 10.25 -15.51
N ALA A 5 26.09 10.45 -15.66
CA ALA A 5 25.19 9.60 -16.45
C ALA A 5 25.27 8.07 -16.29
N SER A 6 25.02 7.56 -15.08
CA SER A 6 24.45 6.22 -14.91
C SER A 6 22.93 6.32 -15.05
N GLY A 7 22.33 5.60 -15.99
CA GLY A 7 20.87 5.45 -16.06
C GLY A 7 20.34 5.11 -14.67
N ARG A 8 19.41 5.92 -14.15
CA ARG A 8 18.87 5.76 -12.80
C ARG A 8 18.04 4.47 -12.74
N GLY A 9 18.72 3.33 -12.57
CA GLY A 9 18.10 2.10 -12.11
C GLY A 9 17.71 2.31 -10.66
N TYR A 10 16.42 2.23 -10.36
CA TYR A 10 15.94 2.16 -8.99
C TYR A 10 16.14 0.73 -8.51
N ALA A 11 17.09 0.53 -7.58
CA ALA A 11 17.22 -0.75 -6.89
C ALA A 11 16.13 -0.85 -5.82
N VAL A 12 15.08 -1.63 -6.09
CA VAL A 12 14.01 -1.88 -5.11
C VAL A 12 14.44 -3.06 -4.25
N ALA A 13 14.44 -2.90 -2.93
CA ALA A 13 14.60 -4.00 -1.97
C ALA A 13 13.24 -4.70 -1.76
N PRO A 14 12.94 -5.83 -2.42
CA PRO A 14 11.57 -6.35 -2.47
C PRO A 14 11.14 -6.94 -1.12
N GLY A 15 12.10 -7.36 -0.29
CA GLY A 15 11.86 -7.82 1.07
C GLY A 15 11.37 -6.70 1.99
N GLU A 16 12.03 -5.54 1.95
CA GLU A 16 11.65 -4.36 2.73
C GLU A 16 10.30 -3.81 2.29
N LEU A 17 10.04 -3.77 0.98
CA LEU A 17 8.76 -3.31 0.44
C LEU A 17 7.61 -4.25 0.81
N LYS A 18 7.84 -5.57 0.82
CA LYS A 18 6.85 -6.55 1.33
C LYS A 18 6.54 -6.32 2.81
N ALA A 19 7.55 -6.06 3.63
CA ALA A 19 7.36 -5.77 5.05
C ALA A 19 6.55 -4.48 5.24
N LEU A 20 6.86 -3.43 4.47
CA LEU A 20 6.12 -2.18 4.50
C LEU A 20 4.66 -2.34 4.07
N VAL A 21 4.40 -3.04 2.97
CA VAL A 21 3.05 -3.34 2.48
C VAL A 21 2.26 -4.10 3.55
N LYS A 22 2.87 -5.10 4.19
CA LYS A 22 2.25 -5.83 5.30
C LYS A 22 1.89 -4.89 6.46
N THR A 23 2.84 -4.09 6.94
CA THR A 23 2.59 -3.12 8.02
C THR A 23 1.47 -2.16 7.66
N LEU A 24 1.42 -1.70 6.41
CA LEU A 24 0.36 -0.81 5.94
C LEU A 24 -1.01 -1.51 5.93
N GLY A 25 -1.05 -2.79 5.57
CA GLY A 25 -2.25 -3.63 5.70
C GLY A 25 -2.71 -3.74 7.16
N ASP A 26 -1.79 -4.02 8.09
CA ASP A 26 -2.10 -4.09 9.52
C ASP A 26 -2.66 -2.75 10.06
N ILE A 27 -2.15 -1.62 9.58
CA ILE A 27 -2.66 -0.28 9.91
C ILE A 27 -4.06 -0.06 9.32
N ALA A 28 -4.31 -0.51 8.09
CA ALA A 28 -5.62 -0.40 7.45
C ALA A 28 -6.69 -1.21 8.21
N ASP A 29 -6.36 -2.40 8.67
CA ASP A 29 -7.26 -3.21 9.49
C ASP A 29 -7.57 -2.54 10.84
N ALA A 30 -6.53 -1.99 11.51
CA ALA A 30 -6.73 -1.22 12.74
C ALA A 30 -7.58 0.05 12.52
N MET A 31 -7.44 0.71 11.37
CA MET A 31 -8.26 1.87 11.01
C MET A 31 -9.72 1.48 10.79
N SER A 32 -9.98 0.36 10.13
CA SER A 32 -11.34 -0.17 9.96
C SER A 32 -12.02 -0.50 11.29
N ASP A 33 -11.29 -1.08 12.25
CA ASP A 33 -11.79 -1.30 13.61
C ASP A 33 -12.11 0.01 14.33
N LEU A 34 -11.30 1.06 14.10
CA LEU A 34 -11.54 2.40 14.62
C LEU A 34 -12.79 3.04 14.01
N VAL A 35 -12.97 2.94 12.69
CA VAL A 35 -14.18 3.39 11.98
C VAL A 35 -15.42 2.71 12.56
N ALA A 36 -15.38 1.38 12.73
CA ALA A 36 -16.48 0.63 13.31
C ALA A 36 -16.79 1.06 14.76
N SER A 37 -15.76 1.44 15.52
CA SER A 37 -15.91 1.94 16.89
C SER A 37 -16.49 3.35 16.91
N ALA A 38 -16.07 4.22 15.99
CA ALA A 38 -16.59 5.57 15.83
C ALA A 38 -18.06 5.57 15.37
N ASP A 39 -18.44 4.67 14.46
CA ASP A 39 -19.82 4.50 14.02
C ASP A 39 -20.73 4.09 15.19
N ARG A 40 -20.31 3.10 15.99
CA ARG A 40 -21.02 2.73 17.23
C ARG A 40 -21.15 3.90 18.20
N LEU A 41 -20.12 4.75 18.30
CA LEU A 41 -20.16 5.96 19.13
C LEU A 41 -21.16 6.98 18.59
N GLY A 42 -21.17 7.24 17.28
CA GLY A 42 -22.11 8.17 16.63
C GLY A 42 -23.57 7.73 16.71
N GLN A 43 -23.82 6.43 16.72
CA GLN A 43 -25.17 5.88 16.89
C GLN A 43 -25.70 6.00 18.33
N ARG A 44 -24.81 6.01 19.32
CA ARG A 44 -25.17 6.05 20.74
C ARG A 44 -25.68 7.44 21.14
N SER A 45 -26.91 7.49 21.67
CA SER A 45 -27.42 8.72 22.30
C SER A 45 -26.71 8.96 23.64
N PRO A 46 -26.03 10.10 23.81
CA PRO A 46 -25.38 10.41 25.08
C PRO A 46 -26.43 10.71 26.16
N LEU A 47 -26.30 10.07 27.32
CA LEU A 47 -27.21 10.24 28.45
C LEU A 47 -26.78 11.47 29.26
N LEU A 48 -27.15 12.66 28.79
CA LEU A 48 -26.82 13.93 29.44
C LEU A 48 -27.97 14.49 30.29
N GLY A 49 -29.10 13.78 30.35
CA GLY A 49 -30.34 14.21 31.03
C GLY A 49 -31.36 14.82 30.07
N THR A 50 -32.44 15.39 30.62
CA THR A 50 -33.58 15.95 29.85
C THR A 50 -33.66 17.47 29.87
N ALA A 51 -32.71 18.14 30.53
CA ALA A 51 -32.66 19.59 30.52
C ALA A 51 -32.44 20.11 29.08
N PRO A 52 -33.09 21.21 28.65
CA PRO A 52 -32.89 21.77 27.31
C PRO A 52 -31.42 21.95 26.89
N PRO A 53 -30.49 22.47 27.73
CA PRO A 53 -29.08 22.55 27.34
C PRO A 53 -28.39 21.18 27.20
N ALA A 54 -28.84 20.17 27.94
CA ALA A 54 -28.32 18.80 27.82
C ALA A 54 -28.73 18.15 26.50
N LEU A 55 -29.97 18.38 26.06
CA LEU A 55 -30.45 17.92 24.75
C LEU A 55 -29.66 18.55 23.60
N ALA A 56 -29.45 19.88 23.65
CA ALA A 56 -28.66 20.58 22.64
C ALA A 56 -27.21 20.06 22.57
N LEU A 57 -26.60 19.74 23.72
CA LEU A 57 -25.26 19.14 23.77
C LEU A 57 -25.27 17.71 23.22
N ALA A 58 -26.30 16.91 23.53
CA ALA A 58 -26.45 15.55 23.02
C ALA A 58 -26.54 15.53 21.50
N ASP A 59 -27.33 16.42 20.92
CA ASP A 59 -27.47 16.56 19.47
C ASP A 59 -26.16 16.98 18.81
N ARG A 60 -25.43 17.93 19.43
CA ARG A 60 -24.15 18.38 18.91
C ARG A 60 -23.09 17.28 18.94
N LEU A 61 -23.01 16.52 20.03
CA LEU A 61 -22.10 15.36 20.12
C LEU A 61 -22.44 14.30 19.07
N ARG A 62 -23.73 14.05 18.84
CA ARG A 62 -24.18 13.11 17.81
C ARG A 62 -23.81 13.58 16.41
N ALA A 63 -23.99 14.86 16.12
CA ALA A 63 -23.60 15.45 14.84
C ALA A 63 -22.09 15.35 14.61
N THR A 64 -21.28 15.67 15.63
CA THR A 64 -19.81 15.58 15.55
C THR A 64 -19.30 14.14 15.45
N ALA A 65 -19.93 13.19 16.14
CA ALA A 65 -19.52 11.78 16.10
C ALA A 65 -20.03 11.04 14.86
N GLY A 66 -21.15 11.47 14.29
CA GLY A 66 -21.79 10.82 13.14
C GLY A 66 -21.08 11.05 11.80
N GLN A 67 -21.80 10.75 10.72
CA GLN A 67 -21.24 10.74 9.36
C GLN A 67 -20.76 12.10 8.84
N ALA A 68 -21.34 13.20 9.35
CA ALA A 68 -20.91 14.54 8.98
C ALA A 68 -19.63 15.00 9.72
N GLY A 69 -19.13 14.21 10.67
CA GLY A 69 -17.92 14.48 11.43
C GLY A 69 -17.02 13.25 11.50
N LEU A 70 -16.67 12.83 12.71
CA LEU A 70 -15.63 11.84 12.99
C LEU A 70 -15.78 10.54 12.19
N THR A 71 -16.98 9.96 12.12
CA THR A 71 -17.20 8.69 11.41
C THR A 71 -16.97 8.85 9.91
N GLY A 72 -17.39 9.98 9.33
CA GLY A 72 -17.16 10.26 7.91
C GLY A 72 -15.70 10.51 7.58
N GLU A 73 -15.00 11.28 8.41
CA GLU A 73 -13.57 11.56 8.23
C GLU A 73 -12.73 10.29 8.35
N LEU A 74 -12.98 9.46 9.37
CA LEU A 74 -12.30 8.17 9.53
C LEU A 74 -12.62 7.21 8.38
N GLY A 75 -13.86 7.17 7.90
CA GLY A 75 -14.23 6.34 6.75
C GLY A 75 -13.55 6.77 5.44
N ALA A 76 -13.39 8.07 5.23
CA ALA A 76 -12.63 8.60 4.10
C ALA A 76 -11.15 8.22 4.19
N ALA A 77 -10.55 8.37 5.37
CA ALA A 77 -9.15 8.00 5.61
C ALA A 77 -8.93 6.48 5.44
N ASP A 78 -9.84 5.64 5.91
CA ASP A 78 -9.80 4.18 5.70
C ASP A 78 -9.84 3.83 4.21
N THR A 79 -10.72 4.48 3.45
CA THR A 79 -10.83 4.28 2.01
C THR A 79 -9.53 4.64 1.29
N GLU A 80 -8.98 5.82 1.57
CA GLU A 80 -7.73 6.29 0.96
C GLU A 80 -6.55 5.38 1.30
N LEU A 81 -6.45 4.95 2.57
CA LEU A 81 -5.42 4.04 3.02
C LEU A 81 -5.51 2.67 2.32
N ARG A 82 -6.72 2.12 2.16
CA ARG A 82 -6.97 0.85 1.44
C ARG A 82 -6.61 0.96 -0.03
N ASP A 83 -6.94 2.08 -0.67
CA ASP A 83 -6.60 2.32 -2.07
C ASP A 83 -5.10 2.48 -2.28
N TYR A 84 -4.42 3.20 -1.38
CA TYR A 84 -2.97 3.32 -1.38
C TYR A 84 -2.28 1.95 -1.17
N HIS A 85 -2.76 1.15 -0.21
CA HIS A 85 -2.27 -0.21 0.01
C HIS A 85 -2.45 -1.09 -1.23
N ARG A 86 -3.62 -1.06 -1.88
CA ARG A 86 -3.87 -1.81 -3.12
C ARG A 86 -2.92 -1.40 -4.25
N SER A 87 -2.70 -0.09 -4.40
CA SER A 87 -1.77 0.45 -5.41
C SER A 87 -0.33 -0.03 -5.18
N LEU A 88 0.13 -0.03 -3.93
CA LEU A 88 1.46 -0.54 -3.56
C LEU A 88 1.60 -2.05 -3.82
N VAL A 89 0.59 -2.84 -3.46
CA VAL A 89 0.56 -4.29 -3.74
C VAL A 89 0.68 -4.55 -5.24
N SER A 90 -0.10 -3.83 -6.06
CA SER A 90 -0.06 -3.95 -7.53
C SER A 90 1.33 -3.59 -8.07
N THR A 91 1.87 -2.45 -7.66
CA THR A 91 3.17 -1.96 -8.13
C THR A 91 4.30 -2.93 -7.77
N LEU A 92 4.28 -3.50 -6.57
CA LEU A 92 5.24 -4.52 -6.15
C LEU A 92 5.10 -5.80 -6.98
N ALA A 93 3.88 -6.23 -7.30
CA ALA A 93 3.66 -7.40 -8.14
C ALA A 93 4.22 -7.18 -9.55
N ASP A 94 3.96 -6.02 -10.14
CA ASP A 94 4.47 -5.64 -11.47
C ASP A 94 6.00 -5.60 -11.49
N TYR A 95 6.63 -5.04 -10.44
CA TYR A 95 8.08 -5.02 -10.31
C TYR A 95 8.66 -6.44 -10.25
N LEU A 96 8.09 -7.33 -9.43
CA LEU A 96 8.56 -8.70 -9.30
C LEU A 96 8.40 -9.50 -10.59
N ASP A 97 7.35 -9.22 -11.37
CA ASP A 97 7.15 -9.86 -12.67
C ASP A 97 8.16 -9.37 -13.72
N LEU A 98 8.43 -8.07 -13.74
CA LEU A 98 9.48 -7.49 -14.58
C LEU A 98 10.85 -8.08 -14.24
N ASP A 99 11.20 -8.17 -12.96
CA ASP A 99 12.48 -8.72 -12.50
C ASP A 99 12.68 -10.18 -12.94
N ARG A 100 11.62 -11.00 -12.86
CA ARG A 100 11.64 -12.38 -13.38
C ARG A 100 11.83 -12.42 -14.89
N THR A 101 11.12 -11.57 -15.63
CA THR A 101 11.19 -11.51 -17.09
C THR A 101 12.59 -11.11 -17.57
N VAL A 102 13.17 -10.09 -16.93
CA VAL A 102 14.55 -9.66 -17.21
C VAL A 102 15.54 -10.79 -16.89
N SER A 103 15.40 -11.44 -15.74
CA SER A 103 16.26 -12.56 -15.34
C SER A 103 16.19 -13.73 -16.32
N ALA A 104 14.99 -14.09 -16.79
CA ALA A 104 14.81 -15.14 -17.80
C ALA A 104 15.45 -14.78 -19.14
N THR A 105 15.32 -13.52 -19.56
CA THR A 105 15.92 -13.00 -20.79
C THR A 105 17.45 -13.04 -20.72
N MET A 106 18.03 -12.61 -19.60
CA MET A 106 19.48 -12.65 -19.35
C MET A 106 20.02 -14.09 -19.37
N ASN A 107 19.33 -15.04 -18.72
CA ASN A 107 19.71 -16.45 -18.74
C ASN A 107 19.67 -17.03 -20.16
N THR A 108 18.67 -16.65 -20.94
CA THR A 108 18.55 -17.08 -22.35
C THR A 108 19.69 -16.50 -23.19
N ALA A 109 20.00 -15.20 -23.03
CA ALA A 109 21.12 -14.55 -23.72
C ALA A 109 22.47 -15.18 -23.36
N ALA A 110 22.68 -15.52 -22.08
CA ALA A 110 23.89 -16.22 -21.63
C ALA A 110 24.02 -17.60 -22.30
N ALA A 111 22.94 -18.38 -22.39
CA ALA A 111 22.94 -19.68 -23.06
C ALA A 111 23.23 -19.58 -24.57
N VAL A 112 22.71 -18.54 -25.24
CA VAL A 112 23.00 -18.27 -26.66
C VAL A 112 24.48 -17.90 -26.86
N LEU A 113 25.05 -17.11 -25.95
CA LEU A 113 26.46 -16.74 -26.02
C LEU A 113 27.39 -17.96 -25.80
N ASP A 114 27.04 -18.82 -24.85
CA ASP A 114 27.79 -20.05 -24.55
C ASP A 114 27.81 -21.00 -25.76
N THR A 115 26.63 -21.25 -26.35
CA THR A 115 26.51 -22.07 -27.57
C THR A 115 27.26 -21.49 -28.77
N ALA A 116 27.24 -20.16 -28.96
CA ALA A 116 28.03 -19.53 -30.01
C ALA A 116 29.54 -19.71 -29.80
N THR A 117 30.00 -19.65 -28.54
CA THR A 117 31.42 -19.82 -28.19
C THR A 117 31.87 -21.26 -28.43
N ASP A 118 31.03 -22.24 -28.11
CA ASP A 118 31.30 -23.67 -28.34
C ASP A 118 31.42 -24.01 -29.84
N VAL A 119 30.51 -23.48 -30.66
CA VAL A 119 30.55 -23.65 -32.12
C VAL A 119 31.83 -23.06 -32.72
N VAL A 120 32.23 -21.86 -32.29
CA VAL A 120 33.47 -21.22 -32.76
C VAL A 120 34.71 -22.01 -32.31
N GLY A 121 34.71 -22.53 -31.08
CA GLY A 121 35.78 -23.39 -30.57
C GLY A 121 35.91 -24.72 -31.31
N GLY A 122 34.80 -25.30 -31.76
CA GLY A 122 34.77 -26.54 -32.56
C GLY A 122 35.26 -26.36 -34.00
N LEU A 123 35.11 -25.17 -34.58
CA LEU A 123 35.55 -24.88 -35.96
C LEU A 123 37.05 -24.56 -36.08
N LEU A 124 37.73 -24.26 -34.97
CA LEU A 124 39.16 -23.92 -34.93
C LEU A 124 40.05 -25.10 -34.50
N ARG A 125 39.51 -26.32 -34.46
CA ARG A 125 40.20 -27.55 -34.03
C ARG A 125 40.37 -28.56 -35.16
#